data_AF-A0A914TIT6-F1
#
_entry.id   AF-A0A914TIT6-F1
#
_cell.length_a   1.000
_cell.length_b   1.000
_cell.length_c   1.000
_cell.angle_alpha   90.00
_cell.angle_beta   90.00
_cell.angle_gamma   90.00
#
_symmetry.space_group_name_H-M   'P 1'
#
loop_
_entity.id
_entity.type
_entity.pdbx_description
1 polymer ?
#
loop_
_entity_poly.entity_id
_entity_poly.type
_entity_poly.pdbx_seq_one_letter_code
_entity_poly.pdbx_strand_id
1 'polypeptide(L)'
;MLKRPSTLQLQKQQQQPVRQQWNSSFQFMLATISYAVGLGNIWRFPALAYENGGFSFLVPYLFVSFIIGFPLLYLELSLGQYARAGPAVLHGRIRPLFQGLGWGMVIMAILVCIYYNVIVAWAILYLFILITGRSHWWSSCTQDFNTPCKLFYG
;
A
#
# COMPACT_ATOMS: atom_id res chain seq x y z
N MET A 1 -44.46 -34.39 5.49
CA MET A 1 -44.27 -33.33 6.51
C MET A 1 -43.18 -32.38 6.02
N LEU A 2 -43.57 -31.27 5.39
CA LEU A 2 -42.63 -30.24 4.94
C LEU A 2 -42.23 -29.38 6.14
N LYS A 3 -40.97 -29.48 6.56
CA LYS A 3 -40.42 -28.66 7.64
C LYS A 3 -40.35 -27.22 7.15
N ARG A 4 -41.31 -26.38 7.55
CA ARG A 4 -41.30 -24.93 7.27
C ARG A 4 -39.94 -24.37 7.72
N PRO A 5 -39.12 -23.79 6.84
CA PRO A 5 -37.90 -23.12 7.26
C PRO A 5 -38.27 -21.99 8.22
N SER A 6 -37.55 -21.86 9.33
CA SER A 6 -37.79 -20.83 10.35
C SER A 6 -37.58 -19.43 9.75
N THR A 7 -38.47 -18.49 10.08
CA THR A 7 -38.43 -17.08 9.64
C THR A 7 -37.09 -16.39 9.91
N LEU A 8 -36.37 -16.85 10.93
CA LEU A 8 -34.99 -16.46 11.27
C LEU A 8 -33.96 -16.74 10.15
N GLN A 9 -34.14 -17.79 9.35
CA GLN A 9 -33.24 -18.12 8.24
C GLN A 9 -33.46 -17.16 7.05
N LEU A 10 -34.70 -16.75 6.82
CA LEU A 10 -35.07 -15.78 5.77
C LEU A 10 -34.52 -14.38 6.09
N GLN A 11 -34.56 -13.97 7.36
CA GLN A 11 -33.97 -12.71 7.81
C GLN A 11 -32.44 -12.70 7.69
N LYS A 12 -31.76 -13.82 8.00
CA LYS A 12 -30.29 -13.93 7.86
C LYS A 12 -29.82 -13.82 6.40
N GLN A 13 -30.62 -14.26 5.42
CA GLN A 13 -30.27 -14.12 4.00
C GLN A 13 -30.47 -12.70 3.47
N GLN A 14 -31.43 -11.93 4.02
CA GLN A 14 -31.69 -10.55 3.62
C GLN A 14 -30.67 -9.53 4.17
N GLN A 15 -29.78 -9.96 5.07
CA GLN A 15 -28.84 -9.08 5.77
C GLN A 15 -27.38 -9.29 5.33
N GLN A 16 -27.16 -9.77 4.11
CA GLN A 16 -25.84 -9.61 3.49
C GLN A 16 -25.73 -8.17 2.98
N PRO A 17 -24.79 -7.36 3.50
CA PRO A 17 -24.63 -5.99 3.03
C PRO A 17 -24.35 -6.01 1.52
N VAL A 18 -25.16 -5.28 0.76
CA VAL A 18 -24.91 -5.07 -0.67
C VAL A 18 -23.51 -4.48 -0.81
N ARG A 19 -22.65 -5.15 -1.58
CA ARG A 19 -21.26 -4.73 -1.74
C ARG A 19 -21.23 -3.32 -2.34
N GLN A 20 -20.52 -2.42 -1.66
CA GLN A 20 -20.32 -1.05 -2.11
C GLN A 20 -19.61 -1.06 -3.46
N GLN A 21 -20.17 -0.31 -4.41
CA GLN A 21 -19.59 -0.11 -5.74
C GLN A 21 -18.98 1.28 -5.82
N TRP A 22 -17.98 1.42 -6.68
CA TRP A 22 -17.40 2.73 -6.94
C TRP A 22 -18.39 3.60 -7.72
N ASN A 23 -18.52 4.86 -7.33
CA ASN A 23 -19.42 5.81 -7.99
C ASN A 23 -18.94 6.17 -9.41
N SER A 24 -17.64 6.06 -9.68
CA SER A 24 -17.04 6.33 -10.99
C SER A 24 -15.79 5.51 -11.23
N SER A 25 -15.61 5.05 -12.48
CA SER A 25 -14.42 4.34 -12.95
C SER A 25 -13.14 5.17 -12.78
N PHE A 26 -13.25 6.50 -12.84
CA PHE A 26 -12.11 7.40 -12.63
C PHE A 26 -11.64 7.39 -11.17
N GLN A 27 -12.57 7.32 -10.21
CA GLN A 27 -12.22 7.21 -8.78
C GLN A 27 -11.49 5.90 -8.50
N PHE A 28 -11.93 4.80 -9.12
CA PHE A 28 -11.25 3.51 -9.02
C PHE A 28 -9.84 3.56 -9.60
N MET A 29 -9.66 4.16 -10.78
CA MET A 29 -8.34 4.28 -11.42
C MET A 29 -7.39 5.13 -10.57
N LEU A 30 -7.84 6.28 -10.06
CA LEU A 30 -7.04 7.14 -9.19
C LEU A 30 -6.63 6.42 -7.90
N ALA A 31 -7.55 5.69 -7.25
CA ALA A 31 -7.25 4.91 -6.06
C ALA A 31 -6.24 3.79 -6.32
N THR A 32 -6.28 3.20 -7.52
CA THR A 32 -5.34 2.13 -7.90
C THR A 32 -3.95 2.70 -8.23
N ILE A 33 -3.90 3.86 -8.89
CA ILE A 33 -2.63 4.56 -9.18
C ILE A 33 -1.98 5.04 -7.89
N SER A 34 -2.74 5.61 -6.95
CA SER A 34 -2.20 6.05 -5.66
C SER A 34 -1.68 4.87 -4.82
N TYR A 35 -2.30 3.69 -4.93
CA TYR A 35 -1.78 2.48 -4.33
C TYR A 35 -0.47 2.01 -4.97
N ALA A 36 -0.33 2.13 -6.30
CA ALA A 36 0.87 1.71 -7.01
C ALA A 36 2.07 2.67 -6.80
N VAL A 37 1.82 3.97 -6.69
CA VAL A 37 2.85 5.00 -6.50
C VAL A 37 3.07 5.22 -5.00
N GLY A 38 3.98 4.44 -4.41
CA GLY A 38 4.33 4.53 -2.98
C GLY A 38 5.55 5.42 -2.69
N LEU A 39 5.66 5.89 -1.44
CA LEU A 39 6.83 6.60 -0.90
C LEU A 39 8.15 5.86 -1.15
N GLY A 40 8.14 4.51 -1.12
CA GLY A 40 9.30 3.69 -1.44
C GLY A 40 9.88 3.96 -2.83
N ASN A 41 9.05 4.27 -3.83
CA ASN A 41 9.52 4.60 -5.19
C ASN A 41 10.25 5.95 -5.23
N ILE A 42 10.04 6.84 -4.26
CA ILE A 42 10.63 8.18 -4.26
C ILE A 42 12.10 8.14 -3.85
N TRP A 43 12.47 7.34 -2.84
CA TRP A 43 13.85 7.30 -2.34
C TRP A 43 14.60 6.02 -2.74
N ARG A 44 13.93 4.87 -2.80
CA ARG A 44 14.62 3.58 -3.04
C ARG A 44 15.05 3.47 -4.48
N PHE A 45 14.19 3.88 -5.41
CA PHE A 45 14.47 3.79 -6.84
C PHE A 45 15.67 4.68 -7.23
N PRO A 46 15.75 5.97 -6.84
CA PRO A 46 16.93 6.78 -7.14
C PRO A 46 18.20 6.27 -6.48
N ALA A 47 18.13 5.78 -5.24
CA ALA A 47 19.30 5.21 -4.56
C ALA A 47 19.84 3.98 -5.30
N LEU A 48 18.97 3.02 -5.68
CA LEU A 48 19.37 1.85 -6.45
C LEU A 48 19.87 2.22 -7.85
N ALA A 49 19.22 3.16 -8.51
CA ALA A 49 19.67 3.62 -9.83
C ALA A 49 21.07 4.22 -9.73
N TYR A 50 21.33 5.09 -8.74
CA TYR A 50 22.65 5.71 -8.56
C TYR A 50 23.75 4.68 -8.32
N GLU A 51 23.51 3.68 -7.49
CA GLU A 51 24.49 2.61 -7.18
C GLU A 51 24.73 1.67 -8.37
N ASN A 52 23.75 1.45 -9.25
CA ASN A 52 23.81 0.48 -10.34
C ASN A 52 24.05 1.12 -11.73
N GLY A 53 24.76 2.25 -11.79
CA GLY A 53 25.14 2.88 -13.06
C GLY A 53 24.10 3.83 -13.65
N GLY A 54 23.27 4.42 -12.79
CA GLY A 54 22.30 5.46 -13.11
C GLY A 54 21.26 5.02 -14.13
N PHE A 55 21.32 5.62 -15.32
CA PHE A 55 20.37 5.37 -16.39
C PHE A 55 20.47 3.95 -16.98
N SER A 56 21.65 3.31 -16.94
CA SER A 56 21.81 1.95 -17.48
C SER A 56 20.99 0.90 -16.70
N PHE A 57 20.68 1.17 -15.44
CA PHE A 57 19.80 0.33 -14.61
C PHE A 57 18.33 0.38 -15.05
N LEU A 58 17.91 1.43 -15.75
CA LEU A 58 16.51 1.63 -16.13
C LEU A 58 16.05 0.63 -17.19
N VAL A 59 16.91 0.26 -18.15
CA VAL A 59 16.58 -0.66 -19.25
C VAL A 59 16.16 -2.05 -18.73
N PRO A 60 16.97 -2.77 -17.92
CA PRO A 60 16.56 -4.05 -17.36
C PRO A 60 15.39 -3.91 -16.38
N TYR A 61 15.34 -2.81 -15.62
CA TYR A 61 14.22 -2.54 -14.70
C TYR A 61 12.88 -2.46 -15.43
N LEU A 62 12.81 -1.69 -16.52
CA LEU A 62 11.59 -1.56 -17.32
C LEU A 62 11.24 -2.89 -18.01
N PHE A 63 12.23 -3.59 -18.56
CA PHE A 63 12.02 -4.88 -19.22
C PHE A 63 11.37 -5.90 -18.26
N VAL A 64 11.94 -6.09 -17.07
CA VAL A 64 11.38 -6.98 -16.05
C VAL A 64 10.02 -6.48 -15.56
N SER A 65 9.84 -5.17 -15.42
CA SER A 65 8.55 -4.58 -15.00
C SER A 65 7.44 -4.86 -16.03
N PHE A 66 7.73 -4.82 -17.32
CA PHE A 66 6.75 -5.13 -18.36
C PHE A 66 6.45 -6.63 -18.46
N ILE A 67 7.47 -7.49 -18.33
CA ILE A 67 7.31 -8.95 -18.49
C ILE A 67 6.72 -9.61 -17.25
N ILE A 68 7.00 -9.10 -16.05
CA ILE A 68 6.56 -9.71 -14.79
C ILE A 68 5.58 -8.79 -14.05
N GLY A 69 5.94 -7.52 -13.88
CA GLY A 69 5.14 -6.58 -13.09
C GLY A 69 3.74 -6.33 -13.68
N PHE A 70 3.67 -5.96 -14.96
CA PHE A 70 2.42 -5.68 -15.65
C PHE A 70 1.45 -6.87 -15.70
N PRO A 71 1.86 -8.09 -16.13
CA PRO A 71 0.95 -9.23 -16.14
C PRO A 71 0.53 -9.67 -14.73
N LEU A 72 1.39 -9.55 -13.73
CA LEU A 72 1.04 -9.88 -12.34
C LEU A 72 0.00 -8.90 -11.79
N LEU A 73 0.15 -7.59 -12.07
CA LEU A 73 -0.86 -6.59 -11.72
C LEU A 73 -2.19 -6.85 -12.42
N TYR A 74 -2.15 -7.17 -13.72
CA TYR A 74 -3.36 -7.50 -14.49
C TYR A 74 -4.07 -8.75 -13.94
N LEU A 75 -3.31 -9.78 -13.58
CA LEU A 75 -3.82 -10.99 -12.94
C LEU A 75 -4.53 -10.65 -11.62
N GLU A 76 -3.89 -9.90 -10.73
CA GLU A 76 -4.44 -9.56 -9.42
C GLU A 76 -5.73 -8.73 -9.55
N LEU A 77 -5.73 -7.74 -10.46
CA LEU A 77 -6.90 -6.90 -10.72
C LEU A 77 -8.06 -7.71 -11.32
N SER A 78 -7.79 -8.56 -12.32
CA SER A 78 -8.82 -9.40 -12.95
C SER A 78 -9.42 -10.41 -11.97
N LEU A 79 -8.58 -11.04 -11.13
CA LEU A 79 -9.01 -11.94 -10.06
C LEU A 79 -9.86 -11.21 -9.01
N GLY A 80 -9.46 -9.99 -8.61
CA GLY A 80 -10.23 -9.17 -7.66
C GLY A 80 -11.61 -8.78 -8.19
N GLN A 81 -11.70 -8.47 -9.49
CA GLN A 81 -12.98 -8.14 -10.15
C GLN A 81 -13.87 -9.37 -10.33
N TYR A 82 -13.30 -10.53 -10.69
CA TYR A 82 -14.04 -11.78 -10.86
C TYR A 82 -14.56 -12.34 -9.52
N ALA A 83 -13.68 -12.45 -8.53
CA ALA A 83 -13.99 -13.05 -7.24
C ALA A 83 -14.95 -12.24 -6.39
N ARG A 84 -14.90 -10.91 -6.53
CA ARG A 84 -15.63 -9.93 -5.72
C ARG A 84 -15.50 -10.18 -4.21
N ALA A 85 -14.39 -10.76 -3.77
CA ALA A 85 -14.11 -11.18 -2.41
C ALA A 85 -12.68 -10.79 -2.02
N GLY A 86 -12.40 -10.71 -0.72
CA GLY A 86 -11.05 -10.43 -0.23
C GLY A 86 -10.07 -11.58 -0.51
N PRO A 87 -8.75 -11.32 -0.49
CA PRO A 87 -7.72 -12.28 -0.90
C PRO A 87 -7.71 -13.57 -0.08
N ALA A 88 -8.01 -13.51 1.23
CA ALA A 88 -8.13 -14.69 2.09
C ALA A 88 -9.29 -15.62 1.68
N VAL A 89 -10.42 -15.04 1.28
CA VAL A 89 -11.62 -15.80 0.87
C VAL A 89 -11.49 -16.28 -0.57
N LEU A 90 -10.91 -15.45 -1.45
CA LEU A 90 -10.67 -15.79 -2.86
C LEU A 90 -9.77 -17.02 -2.98
N HIS A 91 -8.59 -17.00 -2.37
CA HIS A 91 -7.66 -18.12 -2.49
C HIS A 91 -8.20 -19.41 -1.86
N GLY A 92 -8.99 -19.31 -0.78
CA GLY A 92 -9.71 -20.44 -0.20
C GLY A 92 -10.79 -21.03 -1.12
N ARG A 93 -11.47 -20.20 -1.94
CA ARG A 93 -12.46 -20.66 -2.94
C ARG A 93 -11.82 -21.34 -4.15
N ILE A 94 -10.62 -20.93 -4.55
CA ILE A 94 -9.89 -21.56 -5.66
C ILE A 94 -9.46 -22.98 -5.24
N ARG A 95 -8.66 -23.08 -4.16
CA ARG A 95 -8.31 -24.36 -3.53
C ARG A 95 -8.02 -24.14 -2.05
N PRO A 96 -8.43 -25.08 -1.16
CA PRO A 96 -8.17 -24.97 0.27
C PRO A 96 -6.67 -24.91 0.61
N LEU A 97 -5.79 -25.48 -0.24
CA LEU A 97 -4.34 -25.40 -0.08
C LEU A 97 -3.79 -23.96 -0.21
N PHE A 98 -4.39 -23.14 -1.08
CA PHE A 98 -3.95 -21.75 -1.29
C PHE A 98 -4.53 -20.78 -0.26
N GLN A 99 -5.34 -21.24 0.69
CA GLN A 99 -5.90 -20.39 1.74
C GLN A 99 -4.81 -19.69 2.58
N GLY A 100 -3.67 -20.37 2.79
CA GLY A 100 -2.51 -19.78 3.47
C GLY A 100 -1.91 -18.56 2.75
N LEU A 101 -1.93 -18.56 1.40
CA LEU A 101 -1.45 -17.43 0.60
C LEU A 101 -2.29 -16.18 0.87
N GLY A 102 -3.61 -16.32 0.89
CA GLY A 102 -4.52 -15.20 1.13
C GLY A 102 -4.39 -14.61 2.54
N TRP A 103 -4.17 -15.42 3.57
CA TRP A 103 -3.86 -14.93 4.92
C TRP A 103 -2.47 -14.28 4.99
N GLY A 104 -1.48 -14.83 4.29
CA GLY A 104 -0.16 -14.23 4.17
C GLY A 104 -0.21 -12.82 3.60
N MET A 105 -0.99 -12.60 2.53
CA MET A 105 -1.20 -11.26 1.95
C MET A 105 -1.80 -10.27 2.96
N VAL A 106 -2.75 -10.71 3.79
CA VAL A 106 -3.36 -9.87 4.83
C VAL A 106 -2.35 -9.50 5.92
N ILE A 107 -1.55 -10.47 6.39
CA ILE A 107 -0.52 -10.23 7.41
C ILE A 107 0.55 -9.26 6.88
N MET A 108 1.02 -9.46 5.64
CA MET A 108 1.99 -8.57 5.01
C MET A 108 1.44 -7.15 4.87
N ALA A 109 0.16 -7.00 4.48
CA ALA A 109 -0.48 -5.68 4.41
C ALA A 109 -0.51 -4.98 5.78
N ILE A 110 -0.82 -5.70 6.86
CA ILE A 110 -0.83 -5.14 8.23
C ILE A 110 0.57 -4.68 8.63
N LEU A 111 1.61 -5.49 8.41
CA LEU A 111 2.99 -5.15 8.75
C LEU A 111 3.47 -3.91 8.00
N VAL A 112 3.19 -3.83 6.69
CA VAL A 112 3.50 -2.67 5.86
C VAL A 112 2.77 -1.43 6.37
N CYS A 113 1.48 -1.54 6.69
CA CYS A 113 0.70 -0.44 7.25
C CYS A 113 1.31 0.12 8.54
N ILE A 114 1.74 -0.73 9.47
CA ILE A 114 2.31 -0.28 10.75
C ILE A 114 3.57 0.56 10.51
N TYR A 115 4.51 0.06 9.70
CA TYR A 115 5.76 0.78 9.41
C TYR A 115 5.53 2.07 8.61
N TYR A 116 4.67 2.04 7.59
CA TYR A 116 4.38 3.22 6.76
C TYR A 116 3.69 4.34 7.54
N ASN A 117 2.80 4.01 8.49
CA ASN A 117 2.16 5.02 9.32
C ASN A 117 3.17 5.81 10.17
N VAL A 118 4.23 5.16 10.66
CA VAL A 118 5.30 5.85 11.38
C VAL A 118 6.01 6.85 10.47
N ILE A 119 6.36 6.46 9.24
CA ILE A 119 7.00 7.38 8.28
C ILE A 119 6.08 8.58 7.97
N VAL A 120 4.79 8.33 7.74
CA VAL A 120 3.81 9.39 7.47
C VAL A 120 3.69 10.34 8.67
N ALA A 121 3.68 9.82 9.90
CA ALA A 121 3.66 10.64 11.10
C ALA A 121 4.89 11.57 11.19
N TRP A 122 6.08 11.06 10.88
CA TRP A 122 7.30 11.87 10.81
C TRP A 122 7.19 12.93 9.72
N ALA A 123 6.72 12.57 8.51
CA ALA A 123 6.55 13.52 7.42
C ALA A 123 5.59 14.66 7.76
N ILE A 124 4.46 14.36 8.43
CA ILE A 124 3.50 15.37 8.90
C ILE A 124 4.12 16.27 9.98
N LEU A 125 4.91 15.70 10.90
CA LEU A 125 5.60 16.47 11.95
C LEU A 125 6.58 17.47 11.31
N TYR A 126 7.41 17.03 10.37
CA TYR A 126 8.34 17.92 9.67
C TYR A 126 7.60 18.96 8.82
N LEU A 127 6.50 18.58 8.15
CA LEU A 127 5.66 19.52 7.41
C LEU A 127 5.08 20.61 8.33
N PHE A 128 4.64 20.25 9.52
CA PHE A 128 4.13 21.21 10.50
C PHE A 128 5.23 22.17 10.98
N ILE A 129 6.44 21.69 11.23
CA ILE A 129 7.58 22.53 11.62
C ILE A 129 7.96 23.50 10.47
N LEU A 130 7.89 23.04 9.22
CA LEU A 130 8.10 23.87 8.04
C LEU A 130 7.06 24.98 7.93
N ILE A 131 5.77 24.66 8.06
CA ILE A 131 4.66 25.63 7.95
C ILE A 131 4.68 26.64 9.10
N THR A 132 5.05 26.22 10.32
CA THR A 132 5.14 27.09 11.50
C THR A 132 6.42 27.94 11.54
N GLY A 133 7.28 27.86 10.51
CA GLY A 133 8.51 28.66 10.43
C GLY A 133 9.57 28.27 11.48
N ARG A 134 9.45 27.11 12.10
CA ARG A 134 10.39 26.58 13.11
C ARG A 134 11.54 25.79 12.47
N SER A 135 11.97 26.16 11.27
CA SER A 135 13.08 25.50 10.55
C SER A 135 14.43 25.58 11.27
N HIS A 136 14.57 26.55 12.20
CA HIS A 136 15.73 26.69 13.08
C HIS A 136 16.11 25.41 13.83
N TRP A 137 15.14 24.52 14.09
CA TRP A 137 15.32 23.29 14.87
C TRP A 137 16.30 22.29 14.25
N TRP A 138 16.51 22.33 12.93
CA TRP A 138 17.51 21.50 12.24
C TRP A 138 18.55 22.31 11.45
N SER A 139 18.32 23.61 11.22
CA SER A 139 19.31 24.47 10.55
C SER A 139 20.37 25.01 11.51
N SER A 140 20.07 25.04 12.81
CA SER A 140 20.95 25.61 13.84
C SER A 140 21.28 24.60 14.93
N CYS A 141 22.52 24.66 15.42
CA CYS A 141 23.00 23.74 16.45
C CYS A 141 22.85 24.27 17.88
N THR A 142 21.83 25.07 18.17
CA THR A 142 21.61 25.71 19.49
C THR A 142 20.63 24.97 20.39
N GLN A 143 20.14 23.80 19.96
CA GLN A 143 19.08 23.06 20.63
C GLN A 143 19.63 21.99 21.58
N ASP A 144 18.91 21.70 22.66
CA ASP A 144 19.36 20.82 23.76
C ASP A 144 19.62 19.36 23.35
N PHE A 145 19.04 18.89 22.24
CA PHE A 145 19.28 17.55 21.73
C PHE A 145 20.53 17.44 20.84
N ASN A 146 21.22 18.55 20.57
CA ASN A 146 22.41 18.55 19.74
C ASN A 146 23.64 18.14 20.54
N THR A 147 24.40 17.18 20.00
CA THR A 147 25.81 16.98 20.37
C THR A 147 26.65 18.15 19.82
N PRO A 148 27.91 18.36 20.28
CA PRO A 148 28.75 19.45 19.76
C PRO A 148 28.87 19.39 18.23
N CYS A 149 28.07 20.21 17.56
CA CYS A 149 28.07 20.30 16.11
C CYS A 149 29.32 21.05 15.62
N LYS A 150 30.04 20.46 14.67
CA LYS A 150 30.77 21.26 13.69
C LYS A 150 29.77 21.73 12.64
N LEU A 151 29.39 23.00 12.70
CA LEU A 151 28.77 23.64 11.54
C LEU A 151 29.77 23.52 10.37
N PHE A 152 29.40 22.85 9.29
CA PHE A 152 30.18 22.73 8.06
C PHE A 152 30.16 24.03 7.23
N TYR A 153 30.14 25.18 7.91
CA TYR A 153 30.38 26.49 7.32
C TYR A 153 31.54 27.10 8.11
N GLY A 154 32.66 27.28 7.41
CA GLY A 154 33.85 27.95 7.93
C GLY A 154 33.64 29.42 8.19
#